data_AF-A0A0U1P5G1-F1
#
_entry.id   AF-A0A0U1P5G1-F1
#
_cell.length_a   1.000
_cell.length_b   1.000
_cell.length_c   1.000
_cell.angle_alpha   90.00
_cell.angle_beta   90.00
_cell.angle_gamma   90.00
#
_symmetry.space_group_name_H-M   'P 1'
#
loop_
_entity.id
_entity.type
_entity.pdbx_description
1 polymer ?
#
loop_
_entity_poly.entity_id
_entity_poly.type
_entity_poly.pdbx_seq_one_letter_code
_entity_poly.pdbx_strand_id
1 'polypeptide(L)'
;MAKITVEQREKNKKEFDLVVEEIFWERGWDAVTLNEVSKRSGKPKPTVQNYYPDRTHFGEALRGKIFPVVMSCLDLSSPSEFKISWETQLSTNRKFRMVVNLLVSNATSEQTNDMTVNGIIRLRHLLSEKWDSEKEAFDSLMWVLGLSVLRLAENRIK
;
A
#
# COMPACT_ATOMS: atom_id res chain seq x y z
N MET A 1 -24.33 -6.21 26.13
CA MET A 1 -24.10 -5.26 25.01
C MET A 1 -25.04 -5.62 23.88
N ALA A 2 -25.81 -4.67 23.35
CA ALA A 2 -26.72 -4.93 22.23
C ALA A 2 -25.90 -5.35 20.99
N LYS A 3 -26.30 -6.47 20.37
CA LYS A 3 -25.64 -7.01 19.18
C LYS A 3 -25.98 -6.08 18.01
N ILE A 4 -24.98 -5.40 17.45
CA ILE A 4 -25.17 -4.56 16.27
C ILE A 4 -25.58 -5.44 15.08
N THR A 5 -26.40 -4.90 14.17
CA THR A 5 -26.77 -5.60 12.94
C THR A 5 -25.55 -5.73 12.01
N VAL A 6 -25.63 -6.66 11.06
CA VAL A 6 -24.57 -6.84 10.04
C VAL A 6 -24.39 -5.55 9.24
N GLU A 7 -25.48 -4.92 8.80
CA GLU A 7 -25.46 -3.66 8.06
C GLU A 7 -24.79 -2.52 8.86
N GLN A 8 -25.08 -2.41 10.16
CA GLN A 8 -24.45 -1.40 11.00
C GLN A 8 -22.94 -1.67 11.18
N ARG A 9 -22.54 -2.94 11.26
CA ARG A 9 -21.13 -3.33 11.31
C ARG A 9 -20.40 -2.94 10.02
N GLU A 10 -21.02 -3.18 8.86
CA GLU A 10 -20.44 -2.80 7.57
C GLU A 10 -20.32 -1.28 7.42
N LYS A 11 -21.35 -0.53 7.84
CA LYS A 11 -21.31 0.93 7.84
C LYS A 11 -20.16 1.46 8.71
N ASN A 12 -20.02 0.94 9.92
CA ASN A 12 -18.92 1.31 10.82
C ASN A 12 -17.55 0.94 10.22
N LYS A 13 -17.43 -0.24 9.60
CA LYS A 13 -16.19 -0.67 8.94
C LYS A 13 -15.80 0.29 7.82
N LYS A 14 -16.75 0.72 6.98
CA LYS A 14 -16.51 1.70 5.91
C LYS A 14 -16.04 3.04 6.46
N GLU A 15 -16.63 3.52 7.55
CA GLU A 15 -16.19 4.75 8.23
C GLU A 15 -14.75 4.63 8.73
N PHE A 16 -14.40 3.53 9.38
CA PHE A 16 -13.02 3.31 9.81
C PHE A 16 -12.04 3.14 8.65
N ASP A 17 -12.45 2.50 7.56
CA ASP A 17 -11.60 2.32 6.38
C ASP A 17 -11.27 3.65 5.69
N LEU A 18 -12.20 4.61 5.71
CA LEU A 18 -11.95 5.97 5.26
C LEU A 18 -10.93 6.68 6.16
N VAL A 19 -11.06 6.55 7.48
CA VAL A 19 -10.09 7.13 8.44
C VAL A 19 -8.69 6.54 8.24
N VAL A 20 -8.59 5.22 8.03
CA VAL A 20 -7.33 4.54 7.74
C VAL A 20 -6.71 5.07 6.45
N GLU A 21 -7.51 5.21 5.40
CA GLU A 21 -7.08 5.77 4.13
C GLU A 21 -6.56 7.21 4.27
N GLU A 22 -7.27 8.07 4.99
CA GLU A 22 -6.85 9.46 5.24
C GLU A 22 -5.51 9.51 5.96
N ILE A 23 -5.36 8.76 7.06
CA ILE A 23 -4.09 8.70 7.81
C ILE A 23 -2.97 8.22 6.90
N PHE A 24 -3.24 7.18 6.09
CA PHE A 24 -2.28 6.66 5.15
C PHE A 24 -1.83 7.74 4.16
N TRP A 25 -2.73 8.44 3.47
CA TRP A 25 -2.35 9.44 2.47
C TRP A 25 -1.76 10.72 3.06
N GLU A 26 -2.05 11.05 4.31
CA GLU A 26 -1.52 12.23 4.97
C GLU A 26 -0.15 12.00 5.64
N ARG A 27 0.06 10.82 6.23
CA ARG A 27 1.18 10.57 7.14
C ARG A 27 1.96 9.29 6.85
N GLY A 28 1.44 8.42 5.99
CA GLY A 28 2.10 7.18 5.59
C GLY A 28 1.73 6.00 6.47
N TRP A 29 2.24 4.82 6.08
CA TRP A 29 1.89 3.55 6.69
C TRP A 29 2.21 3.49 8.18
N ASP A 30 3.36 4.01 8.61
CA ASP A 30 3.79 3.95 10.02
C ASP A 30 2.85 4.70 10.97
N ALA A 31 2.14 5.71 10.47
CA ALA A 31 1.15 6.46 11.25
C ALA A 31 -0.18 5.72 11.40
N VAL A 32 -0.47 4.74 10.54
CA VAL A 32 -1.69 3.93 10.61
C VAL A 32 -1.61 2.99 11.81
N THR A 33 -2.18 3.40 12.93
CA THR A 33 -2.17 2.64 14.18
C THR A 33 -3.56 2.64 14.83
N LEU A 34 -3.83 1.65 15.69
CA LEU A 34 -5.06 1.61 16.49
C LEU A 34 -5.29 2.90 17.28
N ASN A 35 -4.22 3.51 17.80
CA ASN A 35 -4.30 4.75 18.56
C ASN A 35 -4.71 5.92 17.65
N GLU A 36 -4.11 6.04 16.47
CA GLU A 36 -4.39 7.14 15.55
C GLU A 36 -5.81 7.02 14.96
N VAL A 37 -6.22 5.82 14.56
CA VAL A 37 -7.58 5.57 14.06
C VAL A 37 -8.62 5.82 15.14
N SER A 38 -8.36 5.41 16.39
CA SER A 38 -9.22 5.69 17.54
C SER A 38 -9.35 7.19 17.79
N LYS A 39 -8.23 7.93 17.79
CA LYS A 39 -8.20 9.38 17.96
C LYS A 39 -9.01 10.10 16.87
N ARG A 40 -8.83 9.73 15.60
CA ARG A 40 -9.44 10.43 14.47
C ARG A 40 -10.92 10.09 14.25
N SER A 41 -11.31 8.84 14.53
CA SER A 41 -12.71 8.41 14.49
C SER A 41 -13.52 8.80 15.74
N GLY A 42 -12.85 9.23 16.82
CA GLY A 42 -13.48 9.47 18.12
C GLY A 42 -14.04 8.21 18.78
N LYS A 43 -13.72 7.01 18.28
CA LYS A 43 -14.19 5.73 18.85
C LYS A 43 -13.14 5.14 19.78
N PRO A 44 -13.54 4.46 20.88
CA PRO A 44 -12.60 3.84 21.80
C PRO A 44 -11.69 2.82 21.11
N LYS A 45 -10.40 2.77 21.50
CA LYS A 45 -9.43 1.83 20.94
C LYS A 45 -9.90 0.36 20.93
N PRO A 46 -10.53 -0.18 21.99
CA PRO A 46 -11.06 -1.55 21.95
C PRO A 46 -12.16 -1.74 20.90
N THR A 47 -12.94 -0.70 20.60
CA THR A 47 -13.94 -0.74 19.53
C THR A 47 -13.27 -0.85 18.17
N VAL A 48 -12.23 -0.05 17.90
CA VAL A 48 -11.47 -0.12 16.64
C VAL A 48 -10.77 -1.47 16.49
N GLN A 49 -10.19 -2.00 17.57
CA GLN A 49 -9.52 -3.30 17.57
C GLN A 49 -10.45 -4.46 17.18
N ASN A 50 -11.76 -4.38 17.48
CA ASN A 50 -12.73 -5.38 17.03
C ASN A 50 -12.93 -5.42 15.50
N TYR A 51 -12.51 -4.38 14.78
CA TYR A 51 -12.53 -4.31 13.31
C TYR A 51 -11.15 -4.52 12.70
N TYR A 52 -10.08 -4.24 13.45
CA TYR A 52 -8.68 -4.42 13.04
C TYR A 52 -7.91 -5.14 14.17
N PRO A 53 -8.02 -6.47 14.25
CA PRO A 53 -7.35 -7.25 15.31
C PRO A 53 -5.84 -7.07 15.32
N ASP A 54 -5.25 -6.92 14.13
CA ASP A 54 -3.82 -6.72 13.92
C ASP A 54 -3.57 -5.65 12.84
N ARG A 55 -2.28 -5.35 12.62
CA ARG A 55 -1.85 -4.32 11.67
C ARG A 55 -2.12 -4.69 10.22
N THR A 56 -2.13 -5.99 9.88
CA THR A 56 -2.35 -6.44 8.50
C THR A 56 -3.77 -6.10 8.03
N HIS A 57 -4.75 -6.12 8.94
CA HIS A 57 -6.13 -5.74 8.64
C HIS A 57 -6.30 -4.28 8.23
N PHE A 58 -5.36 -3.38 8.58
CA PHE A 58 -5.39 -2.02 8.04
C PHE A 58 -5.05 -1.98 6.55
N GLY A 59 -4.26 -2.93 6.05
CA GLY A 59 -3.98 -3.05 4.62
C GLY A 59 -5.26 -3.32 3.80
N GLU A 60 -6.21 -4.05 4.38
CA GLU A 60 -7.51 -4.31 3.76
C GLU A 60 -8.32 -3.04 3.46
N ALA A 61 -8.19 -2.02 4.32
CA ALA A 61 -8.84 -0.72 4.11
C ALA A 61 -8.34 0.00 2.84
N LEU A 62 -7.11 -0.33 2.41
CA LEU A 62 -6.44 0.23 1.25
C LEU A 62 -6.62 -0.63 0.00
N ARG A 63 -7.20 -1.83 0.13
CA ARG A 63 -7.44 -2.76 -0.99
C ARG A 63 -8.23 -2.06 -2.09
N GLY A 64 -7.76 -2.21 -3.33
CA GLY A 64 -8.38 -1.60 -4.52
C GLY A 64 -8.08 -0.10 -4.73
N LYS A 65 -7.54 0.60 -3.73
CA LYS A 65 -7.25 2.05 -3.82
C LYS A 65 -5.80 2.35 -4.21
N ILE A 66 -4.89 1.44 -3.85
CA ILE A 66 -3.45 1.59 -4.08
C ILE A 66 -3.06 1.34 -5.54
N PHE A 67 -3.55 0.26 -6.13
CA PHE A 67 -3.15 -0.17 -7.48
C PHE A 67 -3.44 0.86 -8.57
N PRO A 68 -4.60 1.56 -8.59
CA PRO A 68 -4.85 2.64 -9.56
C PRO A 68 -3.83 3.77 -9.47
N VAL A 69 -3.40 4.15 -8.26
CA VAL A 69 -2.37 5.19 -8.07
C VAL A 69 -1.05 4.75 -8.70
N VAL A 70 -0.63 3.50 -8.47
CA VAL A 70 0.59 2.94 -9.06
C VAL A 70 0.49 2.94 -10.59
N MET A 71 -0.62 2.48 -11.17
CA MET A 71 -0.81 2.44 -12.62
C MET A 71 -0.89 3.82 -13.27
N SER A 72 -1.40 4.83 -12.57
CA SER A 72 -1.41 6.21 -13.09
C SER A 72 -0.02 6.86 -13.14
N CYS A 73 0.96 6.29 -12.45
CA CYS A 73 2.32 6.84 -12.33
C CYS A 73 3.31 6.19 -13.31
N LEU A 74 3.03 4.98 -13.79
CA LEU A 74 4.01 4.15 -14.48
C LEU A 74 3.77 4.12 -15.99
N ASP A 75 4.86 4.23 -16.74
CA ASP A 75 4.90 3.98 -18.18
C ASP A 75 5.26 2.52 -18.42
N LEU A 76 4.36 1.78 -19.07
CA LEU A 76 4.51 0.34 -19.30
C LEU A 76 4.84 0.02 -20.77
N SER A 77 5.17 1.03 -21.58
CA SER A 77 5.45 0.87 -23.00
C SER A 77 6.68 0.01 -23.28
N SER A 78 7.70 0.09 -22.41
CA SER A 78 8.90 -0.73 -22.48
C SER A 78 9.54 -0.91 -21.09
N PRO A 79 10.42 -1.91 -20.91
CA PRO A 79 11.18 -2.08 -19.67
C PRO A 79 11.98 -0.83 -19.25
N SER A 80 12.53 -0.10 -20.22
CA SER A 80 13.31 1.12 -19.96
C SER A 80 12.41 2.25 -19.46
N GLU A 81 11.29 2.51 -20.13
CA GLU A 81 10.35 3.56 -19.72
C GLU A 81 9.68 3.25 -18.37
N PHE A 82 9.46 1.97 -18.06
CA PHE A 82 9.01 1.54 -16.74
C PHE A 82 10.01 1.88 -15.63
N LYS A 83 11.30 1.61 -15.85
CA LYS A 83 12.34 1.93 -14.86
C LYS A 83 12.48 3.44 -14.68
N ILE A 84 12.47 4.21 -15.77
CA ILE A 84 12.58 5.67 -15.76
C ILE A 84 11.38 6.29 -15.04
N SER A 85 10.15 5.88 -15.40
CA SER A 85 8.94 6.38 -14.77
C SER A 85 8.87 5.99 -13.29
N TRP A 86 9.25 4.76 -12.92
CA TRP A 86 9.33 4.34 -11.52
C TRP A 86 10.28 5.21 -10.70
N GLU A 87 11.53 5.39 -11.14
CA GLU A 87 12.53 6.19 -10.43
C GLU A 87 12.09 7.65 -10.28
N THR A 88 11.54 8.21 -11.37
CA THR A 88 11.03 9.58 -11.41
C THR A 88 9.91 9.76 -10.39
N GLN A 89 8.92 8.87 -10.38
CA GLN A 89 7.76 8.96 -9.50
C GLN A 89 8.13 8.68 -8.04
N LEU A 90 9.07 7.77 -7.79
CA LEU A 90 9.60 7.55 -6.45
C LEU A 90 10.23 8.83 -5.87
N SER A 91 10.87 9.63 -6.72
CA SER A 91 11.57 10.85 -6.33
C SER A 91 10.66 12.08 -6.26
N THR A 92 9.64 12.16 -7.11
CA THR A 92 8.82 13.38 -7.28
C THR A 92 7.42 13.26 -6.71
N ASN A 93 6.85 12.05 -6.66
CA ASN A 93 5.46 11.83 -6.28
C ASN A 93 5.37 11.23 -4.87
N ARG A 94 4.88 12.05 -3.93
CA ARG A 94 4.72 11.65 -2.53
C ARG A 94 3.81 10.43 -2.39
N LYS A 95 2.67 10.39 -3.07
CA LYS A 95 1.72 9.27 -2.97
C LYS A 95 2.34 7.97 -3.46
N PHE A 96 3.03 8.00 -4.60
CA PHE A 96 3.73 6.84 -5.13
C PHE A 96 4.80 6.33 -4.15
N ARG A 97 5.62 7.23 -3.60
CA ARG A 97 6.63 6.89 -2.58
C ARG A 97 6.02 6.25 -1.33
N MET A 98 4.86 6.73 -0.88
CA MET A 98 4.17 6.15 0.28
C MET A 98 3.67 4.73 0.00
N VAL A 99 3.20 4.47 -1.22
CA VAL A 99 2.84 3.11 -1.66
C VAL A 99 4.05 2.20 -1.71
N VAL A 100 5.17 2.66 -2.27
CA VAL A 100 6.40 1.87 -2.31
C VAL A 100 6.93 1.59 -0.91
N ASN A 101 6.88 2.57 0.00
CA ASN A 101 7.23 2.37 1.41
C ASN A 101 6.32 1.32 2.07
N LEU A 102 5.01 1.39 1.86
CA LEU A 102 4.06 0.37 2.32
C LEU A 102 4.44 -1.04 1.84
N LEU A 103 4.79 -1.19 0.55
CA LEU A 103 5.19 -2.48 -0.01
C LEU A 103 6.46 -3.02 0.66
N VAL A 104 7.49 -2.18 0.81
CA VAL A 104 8.75 -2.56 1.45
C VAL A 104 8.54 -2.92 2.93
N SER A 105 7.84 -2.07 3.69
CA SER A 105 7.56 -2.31 5.11
C SER A 105 6.78 -3.60 5.35
N ASN A 106 5.80 -3.89 4.49
CA ASN A 106 5.01 -5.12 4.62
C ASN A 106 5.81 -6.36 4.21
N ALA A 107 6.66 -6.27 3.17
CA ALA A 107 7.49 -7.39 2.73
C ALA A 107 8.51 -7.84 3.78
N THR A 108 8.94 -6.95 4.67
CA THR A 108 9.87 -7.26 5.77
C THR A 108 9.17 -7.54 7.11
N SER A 109 7.84 -7.52 7.15
CA SER A 109 7.09 -7.79 8.38
C SER A 109 6.96 -9.29 8.65
N GLU A 110 6.84 -9.69 9.92
CA GLU A 110 6.66 -11.11 10.31
C GLU A 110 5.39 -11.74 9.72
N GLN A 111 4.40 -10.91 9.36
CA GLN A 111 3.15 -11.31 8.74
C GLN A 111 2.94 -10.49 7.46
N THR A 112 3.59 -10.91 6.37
CA THR A 112 3.39 -10.30 5.07
C THR A 112 1.91 -10.35 4.68
N ASN A 113 1.29 -9.19 4.51
CA ASN A 113 -0.09 -9.13 4.07
C ASN A 113 -0.21 -9.64 2.61
N ASP A 114 -1.14 -10.57 2.37
CA ASP A 114 -1.50 -11.11 1.05
C ASP A 114 -1.66 -10.04 -0.03
N MET A 115 -2.16 -8.85 0.32
CA MET A 115 -2.29 -7.72 -0.59
C MET A 115 -0.95 -7.29 -1.20
N THR A 116 0.14 -7.32 -0.42
CA THR A 116 1.48 -6.93 -0.88
C THR A 116 2.01 -7.93 -1.88
N VAL A 117 1.92 -9.22 -1.54
CA VAL A 117 2.35 -10.34 -2.40
C VAL A 117 1.54 -10.33 -3.70
N ASN A 118 0.21 -10.29 -3.59
CA ASN A 118 -0.69 -10.28 -4.74
C ASN A 118 -0.51 -9.03 -5.61
N GLY A 119 -0.19 -7.89 -5.02
CA GLY A 119 0.10 -6.65 -5.76
C GLY A 119 1.34 -6.78 -6.65
N ILE A 120 2.43 -7.35 -6.13
CA ILE A 120 3.67 -7.59 -6.88
C ILE A 120 3.46 -8.66 -7.96
N ILE A 121 2.78 -9.77 -7.61
CA ILE A 121 2.45 -10.84 -8.57
C ILE A 121 1.60 -10.29 -9.72
N ARG A 122 0.57 -9.48 -9.41
CA ARG A 122 -0.29 -8.85 -10.41
C ARG A 122 0.50 -7.90 -11.31
N LEU A 123 1.39 -7.09 -10.74
CA LEU A 123 2.23 -6.20 -11.53
C LEU A 123 3.16 -7.01 -12.46
N ARG A 124 3.78 -8.07 -11.96
CA ARG A 124 4.64 -8.96 -12.75
C ARG A 124 3.92 -9.55 -13.95
N HIS A 125 2.74 -10.14 -13.73
CA HIS A 125 1.94 -10.70 -14.82
C HIS A 125 1.55 -9.64 -15.85
N LEU A 126 1.15 -8.45 -15.40
CA LEU A 126 0.81 -7.37 -16.32
C LEU A 126 2.00 -6.95 -17.18
N LEU A 127 3.20 -6.84 -16.59
CA LEU A 127 4.41 -6.50 -17.33
C LEU A 127 4.82 -7.62 -18.30
N SER A 128 4.72 -8.88 -17.90
CA SER A 128 5.08 -10.00 -18.79
C SER A 128 4.12 -10.15 -19.95
N GLU A 129 2.83 -9.91 -19.75
CA GLU A 129 1.85 -9.82 -20.84
C GLU A 129 2.11 -8.63 -21.76
N LYS A 130 2.49 -7.47 -21.21
CA LYS A 130 2.74 -6.24 -22.00
C LYS A 130 3.99 -6.32 -22.87
N TRP A 131 5.04 -6.98 -22.38
CA TRP A 131 6.34 -7.05 -23.03
C TRP A 131 6.60 -8.39 -23.71
N ASP A 132 5.65 -9.33 -23.61
CA ASP A 132 5.80 -10.71 -24.09
C ASP A 132 7.08 -11.39 -23.56
N SER A 133 7.47 -11.06 -22.33
CA SER A 133 8.73 -11.49 -21.74
C SER A 133 8.67 -11.55 -20.21
N GLU A 134 8.53 -12.77 -19.70
CA GLU A 134 8.56 -13.05 -18.26
C GLU A 134 9.90 -12.68 -17.61
N LYS A 135 10.99 -12.88 -18.35
CA LYS A 135 12.34 -12.54 -17.91
C LYS A 135 12.51 -11.04 -17.74
N GLU A 136 12.10 -10.23 -18.72
CA GLU A 136 12.23 -8.78 -18.65
C GLU A 136 11.34 -8.15 -17.57
N ALA A 137 10.13 -8.69 -17.40
CA ALA A 137 9.24 -8.32 -16.31
C ALA A 137 9.87 -8.57 -14.94
N PHE A 138 10.41 -9.76 -14.72
CA PHE A 138 11.06 -10.12 -13.46
C PHE A 138 12.33 -9.29 -13.20
N ASP A 139 13.22 -9.17 -14.18
CA ASP A 139 14.47 -8.41 -14.05
C ASP A 139 14.19 -6.92 -13.76
N SER A 140 13.17 -6.35 -14.41
CA SER A 140 12.78 -4.96 -14.19
C SER A 140 12.17 -4.74 -12.81
N LEU A 141 11.34 -5.67 -12.33
CA LEU A 141 10.79 -5.62 -10.97
C LEU A 141 11.88 -5.72 -9.90
N MET A 142 12.81 -6.66 -10.04
CA MET A 142 13.94 -6.76 -9.11
C MET A 142 14.73 -5.45 -9.07
N TRP A 143 14.98 -4.85 -10.23
CA TRP A 143 15.72 -3.60 -10.32
C TRP A 143 14.99 -2.45 -9.61
N VAL A 144 13.71 -2.21 -9.92
CA VAL A 144 12.97 -1.09 -9.33
C VAL A 144 12.73 -1.27 -7.83
N LEU A 145 12.52 -2.51 -7.37
CA LEU A 145 12.34 -2.80 -5.94
C LEU A 145 13.66 -2.64 -5.17
N GLY A 146 14.78 -3.09 -5.74
CA GLY A 146 16.11 -2.85 -5.17
C GLY A 146 16.46 -1.36 -5.10
N LEU A 147 16.24 -0.62 -6.19
CA LEU A 147 16.37 0.84 -6.23
C LEU A 147 15.50 1.49 -5.16
N SER A 148 14.27 1.01 -4.99
CA SER A 148 13.32 1.58 -4.04
C SER A 148 13.82 1.56 -2.61
N VAL A 149 14.42 0.45 -2.18
CA VAL A 149 15.01 0.33 -0.84
C VAL A 149 16.14 1.35 -0.65
N LEU A 150 17.03 1.49 -1.64
CA LEU A 150 18.14 2.46 -1.57
C LEU A 150 17.62 3.89 -1.49
N ARG A 151 16.68 4.27 -2.36
CA ARG A 151 16.10 5.62 -2.39
C ARG A 151 15.30 5.96 -1.14
N LEU A 152 14.62 4.99 -0.54
CA LEU A 152 13.92 5.18 0.74
C LEU A 152 14.90 5.36 1.90
N ALA A 153 16.04 4.65 1.89
CA ALA A 153 17.09 4.81 2.90
C ALA A 153 17.84 6.15 2.79
N GLU A 154 18.07 6.65 1.56
CA GLU A 154 18.70 7.96 1.28
C GLU A 154 17.80 9.14 1.67
N ASN A 155 16.49 8.98 1.47
CA ASN A 155 15.50 9.96 1.90
C ASN A 155 15.28 9.87 3.41
N ARG A 156 16.28 10.29 4.19
CA ARG A 156 16.04 10.67 5.58
C ARG A 156 14.97 11.75 5.57
N ILE A 157 13.79 11.38 6.05
CA ILE A 157 12.67 12.26 6.34
C ILE A 157 13.25 13.44 7.13
N LYS A 158 13.31 14.62 6.50
CA LYS A 158 13.51 15.89 7.18
C LYS A 158 12.18 16.33 7.76
#